data_AF-A0A8H6UYY3-F1
#
_entry.id   AF-A0A8H6UYY3-F1
#
_cell.length_a   1.000
_cell.length_b   1.000
_cell.length_c   1.000
_cell.angle_alpha   90.00
_cell.angle_beta   90.00
_cell.angle_gamma   90.00
#
_symmetry.space_group_name_H-M   'P 1'
#
loop_
_entity.id
_entity.type
_entity.pdbx_description
1 polymer ?
#
loop_
_entity_poly.entity_id
_entity_poly.type
_entity_poly.pdbx_seq_one_letter_code
_entity_poly.pdbx_strand_id
1 'polypeptide(L)'
;MEQTQSDDVRFTSRHSYAIYRAPLHAIKLLRDRGGHVRKGQLLHHAMDRQDVVDVLAMLLERGAALDSKMYETHYFSGRLYHFKGLGTALHKAADLGKIDAVHYLIS
;
A
#
# COMPACT_ATOMS: atom_id res chain seq x y z
N MET A 1 -2.32 1.41 28.75
CA MET A 1 -2.41 2.33 27.60
C MET A 1 -1.00 2.51 27.07
N GLU A 2 -0.56 1.68 26.13
CA GLU A 2 0.77 1.84 25.51
C GLU A 2 0.88 0.96 24.25
N GLN A 3 0.12 1.31 23.22
CA GLN A 3 0.20 0.70 21.88
C GLN A 3 -0.04 1.78 20.83
N THR A 4 0.85 2.77 20.76
CA THR A 4 0.74 3.83 19.73
C THR A 4 2.06 4.14 19.03
N GLN A 5 3.21 3.72 19.57
CA GLN A 5 4.51 4.09 19.01
C GLN A 5 5.03 3.15 17.90
N SER A 6 4.52 1.91 17.79
CA SER A 6 5.08 0.89 16.88
C SER A 6 4.51 0.93 15.44
N ASP A 7 3.28 1.43 15.27
CA ASP A 7 2.60 1.43 13.97
C ASP A 7 2.97 2.63 13.08
N ASP A 8 3.50 3.71 13.67
CA ASP A 8 3.71 4.98 12.99
C ASP A 8 4.80 4.90 11.90
N VAL A 9 5.82 4.06 12.10
CA VAL A 9 6.93 3.91 11.13
C VAL A 9 6.51 3.13 9.87
N ARG A 10 5.40 2.38 9.93
CA ARG A 10 4.90 1.60 8.78
C ARG A 10 4.17 2.47 7.77
N PHE A 11 3.62 3.61 8.14
CA PHE A 11 2.79 4.43 7.25
C PHE A 11 3.49 5.74 6.92
N THR A 12 4.20 5.76 5.79
CA THR A 12 4.95 6.94 5.32
C THR A 12 4.08 8.14 4.95
N SER A 13 2.74 8.00 4.95
CA SER A 13 1.82 9.09 4.66
C SER A 13 0.44 8.90 5.32
N ARG A 14 -0.28 10.01 5.53
CA ARG A 14 -1.71 9.99 5.93
C ARG A 14 -2.58 9.12 5.01
N HIS A 15 -2.22 9.03 3.72
CA HIS A 15 -2.99 8.28 2.73
C HIS A 15 -2.77 6.76 2.86
N SER A 16 -1.56 6.31 3.16
CA SER A 16 -1.30 4.90 3.41
C SER A 16 -2.01 4.39 4.66
N TYR A 17 -2.06 5.21 5.72
CA TYR A 17 -2.84 4.90 6.92
C TYR A 17 -4.35 4.83 6.64
N ALA A 18 -4.88 5.77 5.85
CA ALA A 18 -6.29 5.76 5.45
C ALA A 18 -6.61 4.52 4.60
N ILE A 19 -5.75 4.12 3.67
CA ILE A 19 -5.95 2.88 2.90
C ILE A 19 -5.92 1.67 3.81
N TYR A 20 -5.04 1.62 4.81
CA TYR A 20 -4.99 0.49 5.73
C TYR A 20 -6.27 0.35 6.58
N ARG A 21 -6.84 1.46 7.08
CA ARG A 21 -7.91 1.42 8.10
C ARG A 21 -9.31 1.79 7.62
N ALA A 22 -9.43 2.59 6.56
CA ALA A 22 -10.71 3.20 6.23
C ALA A 22 -11.63 2.24 5.45
N PRO A 23 -12.95 2.36 5.62
CA PRO A 23 -13.91 1.68 4.76
C PRO A 23 -13.81 2.19 3.31
N LEU A 24 -14.14 1.34 2.33
CA LEU A 24 -13.93 1.61 0.91
C LEU A 24 -14.53 2.95 0.42
N HIS A 25 -15.71 3.32 0.93
CA HIS A 25 -16.35 4.60 0.60
C HIS A 25 -15.55 5.82 1.09
N ALA A 26 -14.89 5.71 2.25
CA ALA A 26 -14.06 6.77 2.80
C ALA A 26 -12.73 6.86 2.03
N ILE A 27 -12.18 5.74 1.54
CA ILE A 27 -11.01 5.75 0.65
C ILE A 27 -11.35 6.48 -0.65
N LYS A 28 -12.52 6.21 -1.25
CA LYS A 28 -13.01 6.93 -2.44
C LYS A 28 -13.10 8.44 -2.17
N LEU A 29 -13.75 8.84 -1.08
CA LEU A 29 -13.95 10.24 -0.71
C LEU A 29 -12.65 11.00 -0.38
N LEU A 30 -11.70 10.37 0.32
CA LEU A 30 -10.38 10.97 0.60
C LEU A 30 -9.60 11.20 -0.69
N ARG A 31 -9.81 10.34 -1.68
CA ARG A 31 -9.07 10.37 -2.95
C ARG A 31 -9.69 11.35 -3.95
N ASP A 32 -11.02 11.45 -3.99
CA ASP A 32 -11.76 12.45 -4.79
C ASP A 32 -11.40 13.90 -4.43
N ARG A 33 -10.88 14.11 -3.21
CA ARG A 33 -10.42 15.42 -2.72
C ARG A 33 -8.93 15.71 -2.98
N GLY A 34 -8.30 15.01 -3.94
CA GLY A 34 -6.94 15.31 -4.39
C GLY A 34 -5.85 14.37 -3.85
N GLY A 35 -6.20 13.14 -3.47
CA GLY A 35 -5.22 12.15 -3.02
C GLY A 35 -4.30 11.69 -4.15
N HIS A 36 -2.98 11.88 -3.99
CA HIS A 36 -2.00 11.45 -4.99
C HIS A 36 -1.78 9.93 -4.96
N VAL A 37 -2.27 9.22 -5.99
CA VAL A 37 -2.15 7.76 -6.15
C VAL A 37 -0.71 7.23 -6.23
N ARG A 38 0.26 8.10 -6.53
CA ARG A 38 1.69 7.75 -6.63
C ARG A 38 2.48 7.98 -5.34
N LYS A 39 1.90 8.70 -4.36
CA LYS A 39 2.57 8.99 -3.07
C LYS A 39 2.08 8.00 -2.02
N GLY A 40 3.03 7.39 -1.30
CA GLY A 40 2.73 6.58 -0.12
C GLY A 40 2.50 5.09 -0.36
N GLN A 41 3.00 4.51 -1.46
CA GLN A 41 3.05 3.04 -1.66
C GLN A 41 1.70 2.35 -1.41
N LEU A 42 0.65 2.94 -1.97
CA LEU A 42 -0.73 2.58 -1.70
C LEU A 42 -1.03 1.11 -2.02
N LEU A 43 -0.39 0.55 -3.06
CA LEU A 43 -0.52 -0.86 -3.43
C LEU A 43 0.07 -1.79 -2.36
N HIS A 44 1.23 -1.44 -1.79
CA HIS A 44 1.83 -2.26 -0.72
C HIS A 44 1.00 -2.23 0.56
N HIS A 45 0.35 -1.12 0.89
CA HIS A 45 -0.52 -1.05 2.07
C HIS A 45 -1.88 -1.71 1.86
N ALA A 46 -2.40 -1.72 0.63
CA ALA A 46 -3.63 -2.43 0.30
C ALA A 46 -3.52 -3.94 0.55
N MET A 47 -2.32 -4.52 0.48
CA MET A 47 -2.09 -5.96 0.73
C MET A 47 -2.46 -6.41 2.14
N ASP A 48 -2.46 -5.49 3.10
CA ASP A 48 -2.77 -5.80 4.50
C ASP A 48 -4.30 -5.87 4.75
N ARG A 49 -5.13 -5.69 3.73
CA ARG A 49 -6.61 -5.70 3.80
C ARG A 49 -7.23 -7.06 3.44
N GLN A 50 -8.51 -7.21 3.76
CA GLN A 50 -9.35 -8.33 3.33
C GLN A 50 -9.92 -8.12 1.92
N ASP A 51 -10.39 -6.91 1.60
CA ASP A 51 -10.93 -6.48 0.29
C ASP A 51 -9.82 -6.02 -0.68
N VAL A 52 -8.69 -6.74 -0.68
CA VAL A 52 -7.47 -6.32 -1.38
C VAL A 52 -7.68 -6.16 -2.90
N VAL A 53 -8.43 -7.05 -3.53
CA VAL A 53 -8.66 -7.04 -4.99
C VAL A 53 -9.44 -5.80 -5.42
N ASP A 54 -10.51 -5.45 -4.71
CA ASP A 54 -11.31 -4.26 -5.01
C ASP A 54 -10.51 -2.97 -4.87
N VAL A 55 -9.66 -2.91 -3.84
CA VAL A 55 -8.79 -1.76 -3.60
C VAL A 55 -7.69 -1.67 -4.65
N LEU A 56 -7.12 -2.81 -5.07
CA LEU A 56 -6.14 -2.87 -6.15
C LEU A 56 -6.72 -2.40 -7.47
N ALA A 57 -7.88 -2.92 -7.87
CA ALA A 57 -8.57 -2.51 -9.09
C ALA A 57 -8.79 -1.00 -9.12
N MET A 58 -9.34 -0.47 -8.03
CA MET A 58 -9.61 0.96 -7.88
C MET A 58 -8.33 1.82 -7.92
N LEU A 59 -7.18 1.31 -7.47
CA LEU A 59 -5.90 2.03 -7.51
C LEU A 59 -5.24 1.96 -8.90
N LEU A 60 -5.27 0.80 -9.55
CA LEU A 60 -4.68 0.59 -10.88
C LEU A 60 -5.43 1.34 -11.98
N GLU A 61 -6.77 1.35 -11.97
CA GLU A 61 -7.61 2.15 -12.89
C GLU A 61 -7.26 3.65 -12.89
N ARG A 62 -6.64 4.14 -11.81
CA ARG A 62 -6.24 5.54 -11.64
C ARG A 62 -4.76 5.80 -11.86
N GLY A 63 -4.00 4.81 -12.33
CA GLY A 63 -2.59 4.94 -12.69
C GLY A 63 -1.62 4.80 -11.52
N ALA A 64 -1.97 4.03 -10.48
CA ALA A 64 -1.01 3.64 -9.47
C ALA A 64 0.15 2.85 -10.11
N ALA A 65 1.39 3.12 -9.69
CA ALA A 65 2.57 2.48 -10.25
C ALA A 65 2.71 1.05 -9.72
N LEU A 66 2.39 0.07 -10.56
CA LEU A 66 2.40 -1.36 -10.22
C LEU A 66 3.78 -1.86 -9.77
N ASP A 67 4.82 -1.48 -10.53
CA ASP A 67 6.19 -1.97 -10.35
C ASP A 67 7.04 -1.14 -9.38
N SER A 68 6.43 -0.16 -8.70
CA SER A 68 7.18 0.65 -7.75
C SER A 68 7.68 -0.21 -6.60
N LYS A 69 8.96 -0.06 -6.25
CA LYS A 69 9.55 -0.75 -5.11
C LYS A 69 9.19 -0.04 -3.80
N MET A 70 9.01 -0.81 -2.72
CA MET A 70 8.70 -0.22 -1.42
C MET A 70 9.84 0.72 -0.98
N TYR A 71 9.49 1.92 -0.50
CA TYR A 71 10.41 3.00 -0.10
C TYR A 71 11.38 3.54 -1.15
N GLU A 72 11.21 3.21 -2.43
CA GLU A 72 12.08 3.68 -3.52
C GLU A 72 12.22 5.21 -3.56
N THR A 73 11.13 5.94 -3.31
CA THR A 73 11.09 7.40 -3.35
C THR A 73 11.29 8.07 -1.99
N HIS A 74 11.50 7.30 -0.91
CA HIS A 74 11.66 7.83 0.44
C HIS A 74 12.98 7.36 1.07
N TYR A 75 14.04 8.17 0.89
CA TYR A 75 15.43 7.85 1.26
C TYR A 75 15.57 7.27 2.67
N PHE A 76 14.95 7.90 3.68
CA PHE A 76 15.08 7.45 5.08
C PHE A 76 14.47 6.06 5.30
N SER A 77 13.26 5.82 4.79
CA SER A 77 12.61 4.50 4.93
C SER A 77 13.32 3.44 4.09
N GLY A 78 13.82 3.81 2.92
CA GLY A 78 14.62 2.93 2.07
C GLY A 78 15.85 2.45 2.81
N ARG A 79 16.61 3.36 3.44
CA ARG A 79 17.79 3.01 4.22
C ARG A 79 17.45 2.19 5.46
N LEU A 80 16.35 2.49 6.14
CA LEU A 80 15.94 1.78 7.37
C LEU A 80 15.51 0.33 7.08
N TYR A 81 14.87 0.08 5.93
CA TYR A 81 14.26 -1.21 5.62
C TYR A 81 14.90 -1.95 4.43
N HIS A 82 16.04 -1.49 3.90
CA HIS A 82 16.70 -2.10 2.72
C HIS A 82 16.94 -3.60 2.86
N PHE A 83 17.21 -4.09 4.07
CA PHE A 83 17.45 -5.51 4.36
C PHE A 83 16.21 -6.41 4.20
N LYS A 84 15.00 -5.84 4.15
CA LYS A 84 13.74 -6.59 4.06
C LYS A 84 13.39 -7.07 2.64
N GLY A 85 14.22 -6.78 1.64
CA GLY A 85 13.87 -7.09 0.25
C GLY A 85 12.64 -6.30 -0.19
N LEU A 86 12.79 -4.97 -0.28
CA LEU A 86 11.74 -3.96 -0.56
C LEU A 86 11.14 -4.07 -1.97
N GLY A 87 10.55 -5.22 -2.28
CA GLY A 87 10.04 -5.57 -3.60
C GLY A 87 8.81 -4.77 -4.03
N THR A 88 8.24 -5.19 -5.15
CA THR A 88 7.00 -4.63 -5.70
C THR A 88 5.78 -5.06 -4.88
N ALA A 89 4.60 -4.53 -5.23
CA ALA A 89 3.35 -4.97 -4.62
C ALA A 89 3.13 -6.49 -4.78
N LEU A 90 3.56 -7.07 -5.91
CA LEU A 90 3.51 -8.51 -6.17
C LEU A 90 4.38 -9.32 -5.20
N HIS A 91 5.61 -8.85 -4.90
CA HIS A 91 6.47 -9.51 -3.93
C HIS A 91 5.82 -9.57 -2.55
N LYS A 92 5.20 -8.47 -2.10
CA LYS A 92 4.47 -8.43 -0.83
C LYS A 92 3.23 -9.32 -0.84
N ALA A 93 2.50 -9.38 -1.96
CA ALA A 93 1.34 -10.27 -2.10
C ALA A 93 1.74 -11.75 -1.96
N ALA A 94 2.86 -12.13 -2.58
CA ALA A 94 3.43 -13.47 -2.47
C ALA A 94 3.92 -13.79 -1.05
N ASP A 95 4.64 -12.86 -0.41
CA ASP A 95 5.14 -13.00 0.97
C ASP A 95 3.99 -13.18 1.99
N LEU A 96 2.87 -12.49 1.77
CA LEU A 96 1.67 -12.60 2.61
C LEU A 96 0.73 -13.77 2.24
N GLY A 97 1.05 -14.55 1.20
CA GLY A 97 0.20 -15.66 0.74
C GLY A 97 -1.17 -15.23 0.20
N LYS A 98 -1.29 -13.99 -0.31
CA LYS A 98 -2.55 -13.43 -0.83
C LYS A 98 -2.79 -13.91 -2.26
N ILE A 99 -3.22 -15.15 -2.42
CA ILE A 99 -3.40 -15.83 -3.71
C ILE A 99 -4.28 -15.01 -4.67
N ASP A 100 -5.42 -14.48 -4.20
CA ASP A 100 -6.32 -13.67 -5.05
C ASP A 100 -5.64 -12.39 -5.56
N ALA A 101 -4.85 -11.72 -4.72
CA ALA A 101 -4.09 -10.53 -5.11
C ALA A 101 -2.97 -10.88 -6.08
N VAL A 102 -2.28 -12.01 -5.87
CA VAL A 102 -1.25 -12.51 -6.80
C VAL A 102 -1.86 -12.78 -8.16
N HIS A 103 -2.96 -13.54 -8.23
CA HIS A 103 -3.67 -13.80 -9.48
C HIS A 103 -4.10 -12.52 -10.18
N TYR A 104 -4.64 -11.57 -9.43
CA TYR A 104 -5.07 -10.29 -9.99
C TYR A 104 -3.91 -9.46 -10.57
N LEU A 105 -2.73 -9.53 -9.98
CA LEU A 105 -1.56 -8.75 -10.41
C LEU A 105 -0.75 -9.38 -11.56
N ILE A 106 -0.94 -10.67 -11.84
CA ILE A 106 -0.26 -11.39 -12.94
C ILE A 106 -1.16 -11.65 -14.15
N SER A 107 -2.46 -11.36 -14.05
CA SER A 107 -3.45 -11.49 -15.13
C SER A 107 -3.51 -10.22 -15.97
#